data_AF-A0A6S7K8T0-F1
#
_entry.id   AF-A0A6S7K8T0-F1
#
_cell.length_a   1.000
_cell.length_b   1.000
_cell.length_c   1.000
_cell.angle_alpha   90.00
_cell.angle_beta   90.00
_cell.angle_gamma   90.00
#
_symmetry.space_group_name_H-M   'P 1'
#
loop_
_entity.id
_entity.type
_entity.pdbx_description
1 polymer ?
#
loop_
_entity_poly.entity_id
_entity_poly.type
_entity_poly.pdbx_seq_one_letter_code
_entity_poly.pdbx_strand_id
1 'polypeptide(L)'
;MEEIILHAARKSLKIKKTKFRNKINNVCNKKWFDKECRLTRHSVRKLANQKHCNPLNVEIRNEYHIALKIYKNTLNRKKEIFHKKKLEELETISENEPNSFWKLLKNMSDELEDLSTCEPDVTANSWLTHFESLHAKHTMLGTEQQHTLNQLEKLEEEIANKFLDEAISENEIINAARKLKNNKSAYSDKK
;
A
#
# COMPACT_ATOMS: atom_id res chain seq x y z
N MET A 1 -56.53 26.41 37.68
CA MET A 1 -56.04 25.17 38.30
C MET A 1 -54.89 24.54 37.54
N GLU A 2 -54.94 24.45 36.21
CA GLU A 2 -53.84 23.89 35.39
C GLU A 2 -52.49 24.59 35.62
N GLU A 3 -52.45 25.91 35.76
CA GLU A 3 -51.18 26.63 35.98
C GLU A 3 -50.49 26.25 37.29
N ILE A 4 -51.26 26.01 38.35
CA ILE A 4 -50.73 25.61 39.66
C ILE A 4 -50.12 24.21 39.57
N ILE A 5 -50.79 23.30 38.85
CA ILE A 5 -50.33 21.94 38.62
C ILE A 5 -49.05 21.94 37.76
N LEU A 6 -49.00 22.76 36.69
CA LEU A 6 -47.82 22.94 35.85
C LEU A 6 -46.63 23.53 36.62
N HIS A 7 -46.89 24.50 37.49
CA HIS A 7 -45.85 25.12 38.32
C HIS A 7 -45.30 24.13 39.36
N ALA A 8 -46.16 23.37 40.01
CA ALA A 8 -45.76 22.31 40.95
C ALA A 8 -44.95 21.21 40.24
N ALA A 9 -45.41 20.73 39.07
CA ALA A 9 -44.72 19.70 38.30
C ALA A 9 -43.29 20.11 37.91
N ARG A 10 -43.09 21.38 37.48
CA ARG A 10 -41.76 21.90 37.12
C ARG A 10 -40.80 21.98 38.31
N LYS A 11 -41.30 22.27 39.51
CA LYS A 11 -40.47 22.34 40.73
C LYS A 11 -40.20 20.96 41.36
N SER A 12 -41.14 20.04 41.24
CA SER A 12 -41.05 18.72 41.89
C SER A 12 -40.31 17.67 41.05
N LEU A 13 -40.23 17.83 39.73
CA LEU A 13 -39.52 16.89 38.86
C LEU A 13 -38.03 17.24 38.77
N LYS A 14 -37.16 16.33 39.23
CA LYS A 14 -35.72 16.40 38.98
C LYS A 14 -35.47 16.40 37.46
N ILE A 15 -34.94 17.50 36.93
CA ILE A 15 -34.48 17.59 35.54
C ILE A 15 -33.41 16.50 35.36
N LYS A 16 -33.75 15.40 34.69
CA LYS A 16 -32.76 14.40 34.28
C LYS A 16 -31.80 15.10 33.33
N LYS A 17 -30.54 15.26 33.75
CA LYS A 17 -29.47 15.68 32.84
C LYS A 17 -29.49 14.72 31.66
N THR A 18 -29.79 15.24 30.47
CA THR A 18 -29.70 14.47 29.24
C THR A 18 -28.29 13.94 29.14
N LYS A 19 -28.11 12.62 29.15
CA LYS A 19 -26.80 12.01 28.95
C LYS A 19 -26.30 12.50 27.59
N PHE A 20 -25.25 13.30 27.57
CA PHE A 20 -24.57 13.64 26.33
C PHE A 20 -24.22 12.33 25.64
N ARG A 21 -24.72 12.12 24.42
CA ARG A 21 -24.35 10.96 23.63
C ARG A 21 -22.85 11.07 23.39
N ASN A 22 -22.07 10.15 23.95
CA ASN A 22 -20.64 10.05 23.68
C ASN A 22 -20.41 10.10 22.17
N LYS A 23 -19.41 10.88 21.74
CA LYS A 23 -19.03 10.99 20.33
C LYS A 23 -18.79 9.57 19.81
N ILE A 24 -19.50 9.19 18.74
CA ILE A 24 -19.39 7.86 18.15
C ILE A 24 -17.94 7.71 17.67
N ASN A 25 -17.16 6.86 18.33
CA ASN A 25 -15.79 6.54 17.95
C ASN A 25 -15.71 6.11 16.48
N ASN A 26 -14.56 6.35 15.83
CA ASN A 26 -14.32 5.85 14.48
C ASN A 26 -14.40 4.33 14.50
N VAL A 27 -15.46 3.79 13.88
CA VAL A 27 -15.70 2.34 13.84
C VAL A 27 -14.86 1.66 12.75
N CYS A 28 -14.19 2.45 11.91
CA CYS A 28 -13.34 1.99 10.84
C CYS A 28 -12.10 2.90 10.82
N ASN A 29 -10.91 2.29 10.87
CA ASN A 29 -9.64 3.01 10.81
C ASN A 29 -9.14 3.24 9.37
N LYS A 30 -9.94 2.85 8.37
CA LYS A 30 -9.58 3.00 6.95
C LYS A 30 -9.66 4.48 6.54
N LYS A 31 -8.62 4.98 5.89
CA LYS A 31 -8.49 6.40 5.51
C LYS A 31 -9.56 6.86 4.50
N TRP A 32 -10.07 5.95 3.68
CA TRP A 32 -11.15 6.22 2.73
C TRP A 32 -12.57 6.17 3.35
N PHE A 33 -12.70 5.73 4.61
CA PHE A 33 -14.01 5.59 5.26
C PHE A 33 -14.49 6.92 5.86
N ASP A 34 -15.47 7.54 5.21
CA ASP A 34 -15.96 8.87 5.57
C ASP A 34 -17.28 8.86 6.37
N LYS A 35 -17.82 10.06 6.62
CA LYS A 35 -19.10 10.25 7.29
C LYS A 35 -20.25 9.63 6.49
N GLU A 36 -20.21 9.69 5.17
CA GLU A 36 -21.24 9.12 4.28
C GLU A 36 -21.32 7.59 4.44
N CYS A 37 -20.17 6.90 4.42
CA CYS A 37 -20.07 5.46 4.69
C CYS A 37 -20.62 5.08 6.07
N ARG A 38 -20.43 5.96 7.06
CA ARG A 38 -20.94 5.74 8.41
C ARG A 38 -22.46 5.86 8.49
N LEU A 39 -23.03 6.87 7.82
CA LEU A 39 -24.47 7.11 7.81
C LEU A 39 -25.21 5.98 7.11
N THR A 40 -24.72 5.55 5.95
CA THR A 40 -25.29 4.41 5.20
C THR A 40 -25.18 3.12 5.99
N ARG A 41 -24.04 2.85 6.65
CA ARG A 41 -23.89 1.70 7.57
C ARG A 41 -24.90 1.75 8.73
N HIS A 42 -25.14 2.93 9.30
CA HIS A 42 -26.11 3.08 10.38
C HIS A 42 -27.53 2.76 9.91
N SER A 43 -27.91 3.24 8.73
CA SER A 43 -29.20 2.92 8.10
C SER A 43 -29.38 1.41 7.91
N VAL A 44 -28.37 0.73 7.35
CA VAL A 44 -28.38 -0.74 7.17
C VAL A 44 -28.56 -1.46 8.50
N ARG A 45 -27.85 -1.04 9.57
CA ARG A 45 -27.98 -1.66 10.90
C ARG A 45 -29.37 -1.45 11.49
N LYS A 46 -29.95 -0.26 11.33
CA LYS A 46 -31.31 0.04 11.79
C LYS A 46 -32.33 -0.88 11.11
N LEU A 47 -32.27 -0.96 9.78
CA LEU A 47 -33.15 -1.82 8.98
C LEU A 47 -32.92 -3.30 9.25
N ALA A 48 -31.67 -3.73 9.48
CA ALA A 48 -31.36 -5.10 9.86
C ALA A 48 -32.05 -5.48 11.18
N ASN A 49 -31.95 -4.60 12.19
CA ASN A 49 -32.62 -4.82 13.47
C ASN A 49 -34.15 -4.88 13.31
N GLN A 50 -34.73 -3.97 12.52
CA GLN A 50 -36.17 -3.97 12.23
C GLN A 50 -36.61 -5.25 11.51
N LYS A 51 -35.81 -5.74 10.56
CA LYS A 51 -36.02 -7.01 9.86
C LYS A 51 -35.98 -8.20 10.81
N HIS A 52 -35.04 -8.20 11.76
CA HIS A 52 -34.95 -9.25 12.79
C HIS A 52 -36.16 -9.25 13.73
N CYS A 53 -36.66 -8.07 14.13
CA CYS A 53 -37.86 -7.97 14.96
C CYS A 53 -39.14 -8.38 14.20
N ASN A 54 -39.23 -8.06 12.91
CA ASN A 54 -40.41 -8.29 12.08
C ASN A 54 -40.07 -9.08 10.80
N PRO A 55 -39.77 -10.39 10.90
CA PRO A 55 -39.22 -11.17 9.77
C PRO A 55 -40.19 -11.38 8.61
N LEU A 56 -41.50 -11.29 8.85
CA LEU A 56 -42.54 -11.47 7.84
C LEU A 56 -42.89 -10.20 7.06
N ASN A 57 -42.42 -9.03 7.52
CA ASN A 57 -42.69 -7.77 6.83
C ASN A 57 -41.84 -7.67 5.56
N VAL A 58 -42.49 -7.72 4.40
CA VAL A 58 -41.84 -7.71 3.08
C VAL A 58 -41.20 -6.35 2.78
N GLU A 59 -41.83 -5.25 3.19
CA GLU A 59 -41.33 -3.88 2.96
C GLU A 59 -40.00 -3.67 3.67
N ILE A 60 -39.91 -4.03 4.95
CA ILE A 60 -38.66 -3.90 5.73
C ILE A 60 -37.52 -4.74 5.13
N ARG A 61 -37.84 -5.93 4.57
CA ARG A 61 -36.85 -6.75 3.86
C ARG A 61 -36.36 -6.04 2.60
N ASN A 62 -37.27 -5.51 1.78
CA ASN A 62 -36.92 -4.79 0.55
C ASN A 62 -36.09 -3.55 0.85
N GLU A 63 -36.50 -2.74 1.82
CA GLU A 63 -35.76 -1.55 2.27
C GLU A 63 -34.36 -1.92 2.77
N TYR A 64 -34.22 -3.00 3.55
CA TYR A 64 -32.93 -3.51 3.98
C TYR A 64 -32.02 -3.86 2.80
N HIS A 65 -32.53 -4.58 1.80
CA HIS A 65 -31.74 -4.96 0.62
C HIS A 65 -31.33 -3.75 -0.22
N ILE A 66 -32.22 -2.76 -0.39
CA ILE A 66 -31.92 -1.50 -1.07
C ILE A 66 -30.82 -0.75 -0.30
N ALA A 67 -30.97 -0.57 1.01
CA ALA A 67 -29.98 0.10 1.84
C ALA A 67 -28.63 -0.63 1.84
N LEU A 68 -28.64 -1.96 1.82
CA LEU A 68 -27.43 -2.79 1.72
C LEU A 68 -26.72 -2.58 0.38
N LYS A 69 -27.46 -2.52 -0.73
CA LYS A 69 -26.91 -2.23 -2.07
C LYS A 69 -26.28 -0.83 -2.10
N ILE A 70 -27.00 0.18 -1.60
CA ILE A 70 -26.49 1.55 -1.51
C ILE A 70 -25.20 1.59 -0.69
N TYR A 71 -25.18 0.95 0.49
CA TYR A 71 -24.00 0.91 1.34
C TYR A 71 -22.80 0.28 0.63
N LYS A 72 -22.96 -0.89 -0.01
CA LYS A 72 -21.89 -1.55 -0.76
C LYS A 72 -21.36 -0.66 -1.89
N ASN A 73 -22.25 -0.04 -2.65
CA ASN A 73 -21.87 0.86 -3.74
C ASN A 73 -21.12 2.09 -3.21
N THR A 74 -21.57 2.70 -2.10
CA THR A 74 -20.88 3.82 -1.47
C THR A 74 -19.48 3.43 -1.01
N LEU A 75 -19.32 2.25 -0.39
CA LEU A 75 -18.00 1.76 0.02
C LEU A 75 -17.06 1.58 -1.18
N ASN A 76 -17.52 0.89 -2.23
CA ASN A 76 -16.71 0.64 -3.42
C ASN A 76 -16.29 1.94 -4.08
N ARG A 77 -17.25 2.85 -4.32
CA ARG A 77 -16.99 4.18 -4.90
C ARG A 77 -15.96 4.97 -4.09
N LYS A 78 -16.08 5.00 -2.76
CA LYS A 78 -15.15 5.76 -1.89
C LYS A 78 -13.76 5.14 -1.88
N LYS A 79 -13.69 3.81 -1.88
CA LYS A 79 -12.44 3.07 -1.99
C LYS A 79 -11.76 3.37 -3.35
N GLU A 80 -12.49 3.27 -4.45
CA GLU A 80 -11.99 3.56 -5.81
C GLU A 80 -11.49 5.00 -5.94
N ILE A 81 -12.26 5.99 -5.50
CA ILE A 81 -11.86 7.40 -5.54
C ILE A 81 -10.56 7.61 -4.75
N PHE A 82 -10.44 6.98 -3.58
CA PHE A 82 -9.23 7.10 -2.77
C PHE A 82 -8.01 6.47 -3.45
N HIS A 83 -8.14 5.27 -4.00
CA HIS A 83 -7.04 4.62 -4.72
C HIS A 83 -6.65 5.40 -5.97
N LYS A 84 -7.62 5.88 -6.75
CA LYS A 84 -7.37 6.70 -7.94
C LYS A 84 -6.59 7.96 -7.57
N LYS A 85 -7.04 8.69 -6.54
CA LYS A 85 -6.33 9.88 -6.06
C LYS A 85 -4.91 9.57 -5.62
N LYS A 86 -4.71 8.44 -4.94
CA LYS A 86 -3.37 8.03 -4.49
C LYS A 86 -2.45 7.60 -5.63
N LEU A 87 -3.00 7.01 -6.69
CA LEU A 87 -2.26 6.72 -7.93
C LEU A 87 -1.83 8.02 -8.62
N GLU A 88 -2.74 8.99 -8.76
CA GLU A 88 -2.42 10.32 -9.31
C GLU A 88 -1.32 11.03 -8.47
N GLU A 89 -1.38 10.92 -7.15
CA GLU A 89 -0.32 11.41 -6.25
C GLU A 89 1.02 10.68 -6.46
N LEU A 90 1.01 9.39 -6.79
CA LEU A 90 2.24 8.63 -7.06
C LEU A 90 2.84 9.00 -8.43
N GLU A 91 2.02 9.11 -9.46
CA GLU A 91 2.44 9.50 -10.81
C GLU A 91 3.14 10.87 -10.77
N THR A 92 2.52 11.85 -10.10
CA THR A 92 3.08 13.21 -9.97
C THR A 92 4.38 13.26 -9.18
N ILE A 93 4.55 12.42 -8.15
CA ILE A 93 5.80 12.36 -7.36
C ILE A 93 6.90 11.59 -8.09
N SER A 94 6.53 10.59 -8.91
CA SER A 94 7.50 9.75 -9.63
C SER A 94 8.41 10.56 -10.57
N GLU A 95 7.88 11.64 -11.15
CA GLU A 95 8.62 12.52 -12.06
C GLU A 95 9.56 13.49 -11.32
N ASN A 96 9.30 13.77 -10.04
CA ASN A 96 9.94 14.87 -9.30
C ASN A 96 10.88 14.41 -8.17
N GLU A 97 10.50 13.39 -7.38
CA GLU A 97 11.26 12.96 -6.19
C GLU A 97 11.17 11.43 -5.89
N PRO A 98 12.22 10.66 -6.23
CA PRO A 98 12.23 9.21 -6.02
C PRO A 98 12.06 8.77 -4.55
N ASN A 99 12.64 9.52 -3.60
CA ASN A 99 12.57 9.15 -2.18
C ASN A 99 11.19 9.38 -1.55
N SER A 100 10.48 10.42 -2.01
CA SER A 100 9.11 10.72 -1.58
C SER A 100 8.13 9.71 -2.15
N PHE A 101 8.38 9.22 -3.38
CA PHE A 101 7.61 8.14 -4.02
C PHE A 101 7.62 6.86 -3.17
N TRP A 102 8.80 6.35 -2.78
CA TRP A 102 8.89 5.11 -2.01
C TRP A 102 8.25 5.22 -0.62
N LYS A 103 8.30 6.40 0.03
CA LYS A 103 7.60 6.65 1.29
C LYS A 103 6.09 6.60 1.11
N LEU A 104 5.55 7.22 0.05
CA LEU A 104 4.12 7.20 -0.23
C LEU A 104 3.64 5.78 -0.59
N LEU A 105 4.42 5.05 -1.38
CA LEU A 105 4.12 3.67 -1.77
C LEU A 105 4.08 2.74 -0.57
N LYS A 106 5.06 2.85 0.35
CA LYS A 106 5.09 2.05 1.59
C LYS A 106 3.88 2.34 2.50
N ASN A 107 3.45 3.60 2.58
CA ASN A 107 2.24 3.96 3.32
C ASN A 107 0.94 3.43 2.66
N MET A 108 1.00 3.06 1.37
CA MET A 108 -0.10 2.43 0.64
C MET A 108 -0.09 0.90 0.81
N SER A 109 1.09 0.27 0.88
CA SER A 109 1.22 -1.19 1.04
C SER A 109 0.61 -1.70 2.35
N ASP A 110 0.73 -0.94 3.43
CA ASP A 110 0.12 -1.25 4.73
C ASP A 110 -1.42 -1.31 4.66
N GLU A 111 -2.05 -0.69 3.64
CA GLU A 111 -3.50 -0.76 3.39
C GLU A 111 -3.88 -1.83 2.35
N LEU A 112 -2.90 -2.29 1.55
CA LEU A 112 -3.02 -3.37 0.56
C LEU A 112 -2.82 -4.77 1.17
N GLU A 113 -2.27 -4.89 2.38
CA GLU A 113 -2.25 -6.18 3.10
C GLU A 113 -3.67 -6.75 3.30
N ASP A 114 -4.69 -5.89 3.44
CA ASP A 114 -6.11 -6.31 3.47
C ASP A 114 -6.60 -6.92 2.12
N LEU A 115 -5.90 -6.66 1.01
CA LEU A 115 -6.14 -7.24 -0.33
C LEU A 115 -5.20 -8.44 -0.62
N SER A 116 -4.10 -8.59 0.13
CA SER A 116 -3.08 -9.64 -0.04
C SER A 116 -3.59 -11.05 0.30
N THR A 117 -4.78 -11.17 0.90
CA THR A 117 -5.48 -12.46 1.03
C THR A 117 -6.01 -13.02 -0.30
N CYS A 118 -5.98 -12.25 -1.39
CA CYS A 118 -6.24 -12.78 -2.72
C CYS A 118 -4.92 -13.30 -3.30
N GLU A 119 -4.79 -14.62 -3.41
CA GLU A 119 -3.75 -15.24 -4.22
C GLU A 119 -3.74 -14.57 -5.61
N PRO A 120 -2.56 -14.19 -6.14
CA PRO A 120 -2.50 -13.62 -7.48
C PRO A 120 -3.09 -14.62 -8.48
N ASP A 121 -3.91 -14.12 -9.40
CA ASP A 121 -4.59 -14.88 -10.47
C ASP A 121 -3.62 -15.56 -11.45
N VAL A 122 -2.31 -15.33 -11.26
CA VAL A 122 -1.22 -15.87 -12.07
C VAL A 122 -0.44 -16.85 -11.23
N THR A 123 -0.55 -18.12 -11.58
CA THR A 123 0.25 -19.19 -10.98
C THR A 123 1.72 -19.08 -11.39
N ALA A 124 2.62 -19.56 -10.52
CA ALA A 124 4.06 -19.57 -10.81
C ALA A 124 4.38 -20.25 -12.15
N ASN A 125 3.66 -21.32 -12.50
CA ASN A 125 3.80 -22.02 -13.78
C ASN A 125 3.39 -21.14 -14.96
N SER A 126 2.27 -20.40 -14.86
CA SER A 126 1.86 -19.46 -15.91
C SER A 126 2.92 -18.39 -16.15
N TRP A 127 3.59 -17.94 -15.08
CA TRP A 127 4.66 -16.96 -15.16
C TRP A 127 5.89 -17.57 -15.85
N LEU A 128 6.33 -18.75 -15.40
CA LEU A 128 7.47 -19.46 -15.96
C LEU A 128 7.28 -19.72 -17.47
N THR A 129 6.13 -20.27 -17.87
CA THR A 129 5.82 -20.56 -19.28
C THR A 129 5.80 -19.30 -20.15
N HIS A 130 5.31 -18.17 -19.62
CA HIS A 130 5.30 -16.90 -20.34
C HIS A 130 6.73 -16.42 -20.65
N PHE A 131 7.61 -16.43 -19.64
CA PHE A 131 9.00 -16.00 -19.82
C PHE A 131 9.82 -16.97 -20.67
N GLU A 132 9.63 -18.28 -20.49
CA GLU A 132 10.23 -19.29 -21.36
C GLU A 132 9.82 -19.07 -22.82
N SER A 133 8.55 -18.79 -23.08
CA SER A 133 8.06 -18.47 -24.42
C SER A 133 8.67 -17.19 -25.01
N LEU A 134 8.92 -16.17 -24.19
CA LEU A 134 9.59 -14.94 -24.64
C LEU A 134 11.04 -15.23 -25.09
N HIS A 135 11.76 -16.04 -24.33
CA HIS A 135 13.15 -16.39 -24.65
C HIS A 135 13.25 -17.46 -25.75
N ALA A 136 12.26 -18.34 -25.89
CA ALA A 136 12.21 -19.35 -26.94
C ALA A 136 12.02 -18.77 -28.35
N LYS A 137 11.49 -17.55 -28.49
CA LYS A 137 11.35 -16.88 -29.80
C LYS A 137 12.63 -16.18 -30.26
N HIS A 138 13.60 -15.99 -29.36
CA HIS A 138 14.84 -15.27 -29.61
C HIS A 138 16.06 -16.21 -29.55
N THR A 139 15.90 -17.46 -29.99
CA THR A 139 17.01 -18.45 -30.00
C THR A 139 18.05 -18.19 -31.09
N MET A 140 17.76 -17.29 -32.03
CA MET A 140 18.73 -16.82 -33.00
C MET A 140 19.25 -15.49 -32.49
N LEU A 141 20.40 -15.49 -31.82
CA LEU A 141 21.14 -14.26 -31.62
C LEU A 141 21.36 -13.64 -33.00
N GLY A 142 20.99 -12.36 -33.14
CA GLY A 142 21.30 -11.58 -34.32
C GLY A 142 22.81 -11.58 -34.55
N THR A 143 23.21 -11.42 -35.80
CA THR A 143 24.62 -11.40 -36.23
C THR A 143 25.50 -10.47 -35.39
N GLU A 144 24.98 -9.33 -34.94
CA GLU A 144 25.71 -8.40 -34.06
C GLU A 144 25.89 -8.90 -32.63
N GLN A 145 24.91 -9.63 -32.09
CA GLN A 145 24.99 -10.20 -30.74
C GLN A 145 25.96 -11.38 -30.74
N GLN A 146 25.94 -12.20 -31.80
CA GLN A 146 26.92 -13.26 -32.00
C GLN A 146 28.34 -12.70 -32.19
N HIS A 147 28.48 -11.60 -32.94
CA HIS A 147 29.76 -10.92 -33.11
C HIS A 147 30.29 -10.37 -31.79
N THR A 148 29.43 -9.74 -30.98
CA THR A 148 29.78 -9.25 -29.64
C THR A 148 30.23 -10.40 -28.72
N LEU A 149 29.51 -11.53 -28.72
CA LEU A 149 29.91 -12.71 -27.93
C LEU A 149 31.27 -13.26 -28.35
N ASN A 150 31.51 -13.42 -29.66
CA ASN A 150 32.79 -13.89 -30.17
C ASN A 150 33.93 -12.92 -29.86
N GLN A 151 33.66 -11.61 -29.79
CA GLN A 151 34.63 -10.62 -29.34
C GLN A 151 34.91 -10.73 -27.85
N LEU A 152 33.89 -10.93 -27.02
CA LEU A 152 34.07 -11.11 -25.58
C LEU A 152 34.85 -12.38 -25.25
N GLU A 153 34.58 -13.49 -25.93
CA GLU A 153 35.31 -14.76 -25.74
C GLU A 153 36.80 -14.61 -26.11
N LYS A 154 37.10 -13.93 -27.23
CA LYS A 154 38.47 -13.57 -27.58
C LYS A 154 39.13 -12.64 -26.57
N LEU A 155 38.38 -11.67 -26.05
CA LEU A 155 38.89 -10.77 -25.01
C LEU A 155 39.07 -11.51 -23.68
N GLU A 156 38.31 -12.53 -23.34
CA GLU A 156 38.57 -13.36 -22.15
C GLU A 156 39.83 -14.20 -22.32
N GLU A 157 40.11 -14.70 -23.53
CA GLU A 157 41.38 -15.38 -23.84
C GLU A 157 42.58 -14.42 -23.81
N GLU A 158 42.42 -13.19 -24.31
CA GLU A 158 43.46 -12.15 -24.35
C GLU A 158 43.66 -11.44 -23.00
N ILE A 159 42.56 -11.20 -22.27
CA ILE A 159 42.46 -10.63 -20.93
C ILE A 159 42.31 -11.77 -19.91
N ALA A 160 43.16 -12.80 -20.03
CA ALA A 160 43.64 -13.43 -18.81
C ALA A 160 44.47 -12.35 -18.08
N ASN A 161 43.79 -11.46 -17.36
CA ASN A 161 44.37 -10.45 -16.47
C ASN A 161 45.01 -11.18 -15.28
N LYS A 162 46.04 -11.99 -15.56
CA LYS A 162 46.85 -12.69 -14.57
C LYS A 162 47.37 -11.71 -13.52
N PHE A 163 47.59 -10.44 -13.90
CA PHE A 163 47.94 -9.38 -12.98
C PHE A 163 46.91 -9.14 -11.84
N LEU A 164 45.60 -9.30 -12.10
CA LEU A 164 44.57 -9.18 -11.06
C LEU A 164 44.39 -10.47 -10.24
N ASP A 165 44.75 -11.62 -10.82
CA ASP A 165 44.71 -12.93 -10.18
C ASP A 165 46.04 -13.28 -9.46
N GLU A 166 47.09 -12.49 -9.67
CA GLU A 166 48.39 -12.63 -9.03
C GLU A 166 48.35 -12.16 -7.57
N ALA A 167 49.07 -12.87 -6.70
CA ALA A 167 49.20 -12.46 -5.31
C ALA A 167 50.00 -11.15 -5.21
N ILE A 168 49.51 -10.20 -4.40
CA ILE A 168 50.17 -8.91 -4.16
C ILE A 168 51.62 -9.13 -3.70
N SER A 169 52.57 -8.58 -4.46
CA SER A 169 54.00 -8.74 -4.18
C SER A 169 54.48 -7.81 -3.06
N GLU A 170 55.43 -8.27 -2.25
CA GLU A 170 56.09 -7.42 -1.22
C GLU A 170 56.67 -6.13 -1.81
N ASN A 171 57.24 -6.19 -3.02
CA ASN A 171 57.78 -5.01 -3.70
C ASN A 171 56.70 -3.99 -4.03
N GLU A 172 55.49 -4.44 -4.35
CA GLU A 172 54.34 -3.59 -4.62
C GLU A 172 53.89 -2.87 -3.35
N ILE A 173 53.83 -3.59 -2.24
CA ILE A 173 53.54 -3.04 -0.90
C ILE A 173 54.58 -1.98 -0.52
N ILE A 174 55.87 -2.27 -0.69
CA ILE A 174 56.96 -1.33 -0.38
C ILE A 174 56.87 -0.08 -1.25
N ASN A 175 56.60 -0.24 -2.55
CA ASN A 175 56.47 0.88 -3.48
C ASN A 175 55.23 1.73 -3.19
N ALA A 176 54.12 1.12 -2.80
CA ALA A 176 52.91 1.82 -2.35
C ALA A 176 53.16 2.56 -1.03
N ALA A 177 53.82 1.92 -0.07
CA ALA A 177 54.18 2.51 1.22
C ALA A 177 55.07 3.75 1.05
N ARG A 178 56.04 3.71 0.12
CA ARG A 178 56.89 4.88 -0.20
C ARG A 178 56.13 6.06 -0.79
N LYS A 179 54.98 5.82 -1.45
CA LYS A 179 54.13 6.86 -2.02
C LYS A 179 53.18 7.49 -0.98
N LEU A 180 53.07 6.91 0.21
CA LEU A 180 52.30 7.49 1.30
C LEU A 180 53.00 8.74 1.82
N LYS A 181 52.25 9.84 1.95
CA LYS A 181 52.77 11.08 2.54
C LYS A 181 52.84 10.92 4.06
N ASN A 182 54.00 11.22 4.65
CA ASN A 182 54.17 11.25 6.10
C ASN A 182 53.14 12.21 6.75
N ASN A 183 52.57 11.79 7.89
CA ASN A 183 51.54 12.52 8.65
C ASN A 183 50.18 12.71 7.95
N LYS A 184 49.85 11.89 6.93
CA LYS A 184 48.47 11.77 6.44
C LYS A 184 47.93 10.38 6.81
N SER A 185 47.00 10.33 7.75
CA SER A 185 46.20 9.13 7.98
C SER A 185 45.19 8.95 6.84
N ALA A 186 44.85 7.69 6.54
CA ALA A 186 43.57 7.42 5.90
C ALA A 186 42.49 7.93 6.85
N TYR A 187 41.69 8.88 6.35
CA TYR A 187 40.52 9.51 6.95
C TYR A 187 40.03 8.91 8.28
N SER A 188 40.04 9.69 9.37
CA SER A 188 39.43 9.26 10.64
C SER A 188 37.91 9.31 10.49
N ASP A 189 37.25 8.16 10.62
CA ASP A 189 35.80 8.10 10.75
C ASP A 189 35.40 8.86 12.02
N LYS A 190 34.76 10.03 11.84
CA LYS A 190 34.35 10.88 12.96
C LYS A 190 33.15 10.23 13.64
N LYS A 191 33.29 9.97 14.95
CA LYS A 191 32.19 9.63 15.85
C LYS A 191 31.14 10.72 15.93
#